data_AF-A0A921HRN9-F1
#
_entry.id   AF-A0A921HRN9-F1
#
_cell.length_a   1.000
_cell.length_b   1.000
_cell.length_c   1.000
_cell.angle_alpha   90.00
_cell.angle_beta   90.00
_cell.angle_gamma   90.00
#
_symmetry.space_group_name_H-M   'P 1'
#
loop_
_entity.id
_entity.type
_entity.pdbx_description
1 polymer ?
#
loop_
_entity_poly.entity_id
_entity_poly.type
_entity_poly.pdbx_seq_one_letter_code
_entity_poly.pdbx_strand_id
1 'polypeptide(L)'
;NSLMVSDEIERPNIIPMNGKYYLFATTRLNRGTGDDLWQQADAKVGDNVAMLGWVSDHLTYGYKPLNGDAAVLVASVPFNWRTSTYSYYAVPVKGNKKEVLVTSYMTNRGFASGPNKRSTMAPAFLVRIDGDITKVENIATAQGDWVYDKKSKRKSMIAKNIRGAHLKGEPIDHSLLVNV
;
A
#
# COMPACT_ATOMS: atom_id res chain seq x y z
N ASN A 1 -18.36 9.34 12.89
CA ASN A 1 -17.37 9.10 13.96
C ASN A 1 -17.10 7.61 14.05
N SER A 2 -15.86 7.19 13.85
CA SER A 2 -15.40 5.79 13.83
C SER A 2 -14.81 5.35 15.19
N LEU A 3 -15.34 5.89 16.29
CA LEU A 3 -14.96 5.43 17.64
C LEU A 3 -15.32 3.94 17.70
N MET A 4 -14.40 3.07 18.13
CA MET A 4 -14.51 1.59 18.24
C MET A 4 -14.05 0.73 17.03
N VAL A 5 -13.47 1.27 15.96
CA VAL A 5 -13.08 0.44 14.79
C VAL A 5 -11.63 -0.08 14.87
N SER A 6 -10.66 0.78 15.16
CA SER A 6 -9.24 0.41 15.22
C SER A 6 -8.49 1.30 16.18
N ASP A 7 -7.48 0.74 16.82
CA ASP A 7 -6.59 1.44 17.77
C ASP A 7 -5.26 1.88 17.11
N GLU A 8 -5.05 1.57 15.82
CA GLU A 8 -3.82 1.90 15.09
C GLU A 8 -4.12 2.38 13.65
N ILE A 9 -4.04 3.70 13.46
CA ILE A 9 -3.99 4.34 12.13
C ILE A 9 -2.71 5.18 12.10
N GLU A 10 -1.75 4.77 11.29
CA GLU A 10 -0.39 5.28 11.30
C GLU A 10 -0.10 6.17 10.09
N ARG A 11 1.04 6.88 10.16
CA ARG A 11 1.65 7.57 9.01
C ARG A 11 0.69 8.53 8.29
N PRO A 12 -0.04 9.42 9.00
CA PRO A 12 -0.93 10.36 8.35
C PRO A 12 -0.16 11.26 7.39
N ASN A 13 -0.73 11.48 6.21
CA ASN A 13 -0.08 12.22 5.14
C ASN A 13 -1.12 13.01 4.33
N ILE A 14 -1.05 14.34 4.37
CA ILE A 14 -1.98 15.21 3.65
C ILE A 14 -1.30 15.80 2.43
N ILE A 15 -1.89 15.59 1.25
CA ILE A 15 -1.44 16.10 -0.02
C ILE A 15 -2.46 17.12 -0.56
N PRO A 16 -2.10 18.41 -0.68
CA PRO A 16 -2.92 19.38 -1.41
C PRO A 16 -2.79 19.12 -2.91
N MET A 17 -3.90 18.85 -3.59
CA MET A 17 -3.94 18.56 -5.02
C MET A 17 -5.30 18.92 -5.62
N ASN A 18 -5.31 19.55 -6.80
CA ASN A 18 -6.55 19.98 -7.49
C ASN A 18 -7.51 20.83 -6.63
N GLY A 19 -6.95 21.68 -5.75
CA GLY A 19 -7.76 22.52 -4.86
C GLY A 19 -8.44 21.76 -3.71
N LYS A 20 -8.11 20.48 -3.52
CA LYS A 20 -8.57 19.62 -2.43
C LYS A 20 -7.40 19.15 -1.57
N TYR A 21 -7.72 18.57 -0.42
CA TYR A 21 -6.79 17.95 0.51
C TYR A 21 -7.06 16.44 0.55
N TYR A 22 -6.05 15.65 0.18
CA TYR A 22 -6.10 14.20 0.22
C TYR A 22 -5.32 13.71 1.44
N LEU A 23 -6.00 13.13 2.42
CA LEU A 23 -5.39 12.51 3.59
C LEU A 23 -5.22 11.02 3.34
N PHE A 24 -4.00 10.51 3.46
CA PHE A 24 -3.70 9.09 3.45
C PHE A 24 -3.18 8.65 4.81
N ALA A 25 -3.41 7.39 5.16
CA ALA A 25 -2.84 6.75 6.33
C ALA A 25 -2.61 5.26 6.05
N THR A 26 -1.69 4.64 6.77
CA THR A 26 -1.46 3.20 6.72
C THR A 26 -2.03 2.55 7.98
N THR A 27 -2.53 1.32 7.88
CA THR A 27 -2.97 0.54 9.03
C THR A 27 -2.69 -0.95 8.82
N ARG A 28 -2.67 -1.70 9.92
CA ARG A 28 -2.84 -3.15 9.94
C ARG A 28 -4.24 -3.45 10.44
N LEU A 29 -5.02 -4.19 9.65
CA LEU A 29 -6.41 -4.50 9.99
C LEU A 29 -6.50 -5.35 11.28
N ASN A 30 -5.44 -6.09 11.63
CA ASN A 30 -5.34 -6.83 12.90
C ASN A 30 -5.16 -5.97 14.16
N ARG A 31 -5.23 -4.64 14.02
CA ARG A 31 -5.37 -3.67 15.12
C ARG A 31 -6.80 -3.13 15.20
N GLY A 32 -7.69 -3.68 14.40
CA GLY A 32 -9.12 -3.43 14.42
C GLY A 32 -9.84 -4.33 15.43
N THR A 33 -11.10 -3.99 15.72
CA THR A 33 -11.98 -4.77 16.61
C THR A 33 -12.72 -5.91 15.88
N GLY A 34 -12.76 -5.88 14.54
CA GLY A 34 -13.42 -6.90 13.71
C GLY A 34 -12.53 -8.10 13.46
N ASP A 35 -12.43 -9.01 14.43
CA ASP A 35 -11.55 -10.18 14.39
C ASP A 35 -11.81 -11.10 13.20
N ASP A 36 -13.07 -11.37 12.93
CA ASP A 36 -13.51 -12.18 11.79
C ASP A 36 -13.11 -11.56 10.43
N LEU A 37 -13.05 -10.23 10.35
CA LEU A 37 -12.75 -9.51 9.11
C LEU A 37 -11.25 -9.52 8.79
N TRP A 38 -10.39 -9.20 9.76
CA TRP A 38 -8.95 -9.20 9.50
C TRP A 38 -8.39 -10.61 9.35
N GLN A 39 -8.96 -11.60 10.05
CA GLN A 39 -8.60 -13.01 9.87
C GLN A 39 -8.94 -13.52 8.46
N GLN A 40 -10.03 -13.05 7.86
CA GLN A 40 -10.35 -13.36 6.47
C GLN A 40 -9.32 -12.80 5.49
N ALA A 41 -8.78 -11.60 5.75
CA ALA A 41 -7.70 -11.04 4.94
C ALA A 41 -6.43 -11.89 5.04
N ASP A 42 -6.05 -12.30 6.26
CA ASP A 42 -4.92 -13.21 6.48
C ASP A 42 -5.11 -14.55 5.79
N ALA A 43 -6.30 -15.16 5.90
CA ALA A 43 -6.60 -16.43 5.24
C ALA A 43 -6.55 -16.33 3.70
N LYS A 44 -6.94 -15.17 3.14
CA LYS A 44 -7.04 -14.97 1.69
C LYS A 44 -5.73 -14.53 1.04
N VAL A 45 -4.92 -13.73 1.73
CA VAL A 45 -3.71 -13.08 1.18
C VAL A 45 -2.45 -13.44 1.95
N GLY A 46 -2.56 -13.78 3.23
CA GLY A 46 -1.42 -13.98 4.15
C GLY A 46 -0.87 -12.69 4.74
N ASP A 47 -1.56 -11.56 4.56
CA ASP A 47 -1.26 -10.26 5.19
C ASP A 47 -2.54 -9.41 5.23
N ASN A 48 -2.57 -8.43 6.13
CA ASN A 48 -3.75 -7.62 6.43
C ASN A 48 -3.45 -6.11 6.46
N VAL A 49 -2.40 -5.69 5.75
CA VAL A 49 -2.01 -4.27 5.62
C VAL A 49 -2.89 -3.52 4.62
N ALA A 50 -3.15 -2.24 4.89
CA ALA A 50 -3.87 -1.36 3.97
C ALA A 50 -3.32 0.08 4.00
N MET A 51 -3.49 0.79 2.88
CA MET A 51 -3.46 2.26 2.85
C MET A 51 -4.88 2.76 2.70
N LEU A 52 -5.30 3.60 3.64
CA LEU A 52 -6.58 4.27 3.64
C LEU A 52 -6.45 5.69 3.09
N GLY A 53 -7.54 6.26 2.59
CA GLY A 53 -7.56 7.61 2.06
C GLY A 53 -8.90 8.32 2.14
N TRP A 54 -8.83 9.64 2.31
CA TRP A 54 -9.97 10.55 2.37
C TRP A 54 -9.67 11.84 1.60
N VAL A 55 -10.72 12.53 1.15
CA VAL A 55 -10.62 13.82 0.47
C VAL A 55 -11.54 14.87 1.08
N SER A 56 -11.07 16.12 1.14
CA SER A 56 -11.85 17.27 1.58
C SER A 56 -11.56 18.52 0.76
N ASP A 57 -12.52 19.43 0.69
CA ASP A 57 -12.32 20.81 0.24
C ASP A 57 -11.65 21.69 1.31
N HIS A 58 -11.60 21.21 2.56
CA HIS A 58 -11.05 21.93 3.71
C HIS A 58 -9.98 21.11 4.41
N LEU A 59 -8.88 21.75 4.79
CA LEU A 59 -7.74 21.08 5.41
C LEU A 59 -8.11 20.39 6.74
N THR A 60 -9.03 20.96 7.51
CA THR A 60 -9.25 20.61 8.92
C THR A 60 -10.56 19.87 9.21
N TYR A 61 -11.44 19.71 8.23
CA TYR A 61 -12.73 19.03 8.42
C TYR A 61 -13.29 18.53 7.08
N GLY A 62 -14.40 17.78 7.11
CA GLY A 62 -15.17 17.45 5.90
C GLY A 62 -14.59 16.33 5.04
N TYR A 63 -13.63 15.56 5.56
CA TYR A 63 -13.02 14.43 4.87
C TYR A 63 -14.05 13.33 4.59
N LYS A 64 -14.17 12.97 3.31
CA LYS A 64 -14.99 11.87 2.81
C LYS A 64 -14.10 10.70 2.37
N PRO A 65 -14.49 9.45 2.61
CA PRO A 65 -13.73 8.28 2.16
C PRO A 65 -13.48 8.29 0.64
N LEU A 66 -12.25 8.02 0.22
CA LEU A 66 -11.96 7.68 -1.17
C LEU A 66 -12.54 6.29 -1.49
N ASN A 67 -12.92 6.05 -2.74
CA ASN A 67 -13.47 4.77 -3.22
C ASN A 67 -14.73 4.29 -2.48
N GLY A 68 -15.39 5.16 -1.71
CA GLY A 68 -16.59 4.85 -0.92
C GLY A 68 -16.31 4.27 0.47
N ASP A 69 -15.21 3.54 0.65
CA ASP A 69 -14.87 2.80 1.88
C ASP A 69 -13.51 3.18 2.50
N ALA A 70 -12.84 4.18 1.92
CA ALA A 70 -11.49 4.66 2.23
C ALA A 70 -10.36 3.73 1.79
N ALA A 71 -10.61 2.53 1.26
CA ALA A 71 -9.53 1.63 0.85
C ALA A 71 -8.86 2.15 -0.43
N VAL A 72 -7.57 2.47 -0.36
CA VAL A 72 -6.76 2.89 -1.53
C VAL A 72 -5.81 1.78 -1.97
N LEU A 73 -5.17 1.11 -1.01
CA LEU A 73 -4.31 -0.05 -1.25
C LEU A 73 -4.64 -1.13 -0.23
N VAL A 74 -4.61 -2.38 -0.68
CA VAL A 74 -4.75 -3.58 0.16
C VAL A 74 -3.59 -4.52 -0.11
N ALA A 75 -3.24 -5.34 0.88
CA ALA A 75 -2.22 -6.37 0.73
C ALA A 75 -2.47 -7.27 -0.49
N SER A 76 -1.39 -7.72 -1.12
CA SER A 76 -1.45 -8.59 -2.31
C SER A 76 -0.54 -9.82 -2.24
N VAL A 77 0.31 -9.90 -1.22
CA VAL A 77 1.22 -11.02 -0.96
C VAL A 77 1.34 -11.25 0.55
N PRO A 78 1.72 -12.47 0.99
CA PRO A 78 1.92 -12.78 2.40
C PRO A 78 2.95 -11.90 3.11
N PHE A 79 2.74 -11.68 4.40
CA PHE A 79 3.59 -10.81 5.24
C PHE A 79 5.06 -11.29 5.27
N ASN A 80 5.27 -12.61 5.14
CA ASN A 80 6.55 -13.28 5.21
C ASN A 80 7.21 -13.49 3.83
N TRP A 81 6.73 -12.81 2.77
CA TRP A 81 7.43 -12.78 1.49
C TRP A 81 8.41 -11.61 1.42
N ARG A 82 9.45 -11.70 0.58
CA ARG A 82 10.40 -10.59 0.34
C ARG A 82 9.68 -9.36 -0.19
N THR A 83 8.63 -9.57 -0.97
CA THR A 83 7.85 -8.54 -1.66
C THR A 83 6.74 -7.94 -0.80
N SER A 84 6.55 -8.41 0.44
CA SER A 84 5.60 -7.76 1.37
C SER A 84 6.00 -6.31 1.64
N THR A 85 5.02 -5.42 1.76
CA THR A 85 5.25 -3.98 1.95
C THR A 85 4.40 -3.43 3.06
N TYR A 86 4.87 -2.38 3.72
CA TYR A 86 4.09 -1.62 4.69
C TYR A 86 4.58 -0.18 4.76
N SER A 87 3.90 0.65 5.55
CA SER A 87 4.24 2.05 5.77
C SER A 87 4.19 2.86 4.46
N TYR A 88 3.06 2.75 3.76
CA TYR A 88 2.81 3.48 2.52
C TYR A 88 2.83 5.00 2.75
N TYR A 89 3.43 5.74 1.82
CA TYR A 89 3.53 7.19 1.90
C TYR A 89 3.43 7.80 0.50
N ALA A 90 2.36 8.55 0.26
CA ALA A 90 2.12 9.24 -1.00
C ALA A 90 3.00 10.50 -1.14
N VAL A 91 3.64 10.66 -2.28
CA VAL A 91 4.50 11.80 -2.62
C VAL A 91 3.92 12.50 -3.86
N PRO A 92 3.78 13.84 -3.87
CA PRO A 92 3.32 14.56 -5.05
C PRO A 92 4.27 14.38 -6.24
N VAL A 93 3.74 14.17 -7.44
CA VAL A 93 4.53 14.12 -8.66
C VAL A 93 4.63 15.51 -9.28
N LYS A 94 5.85 16.03 -9.44
CA LYS A 94 6.07 17.39 -9.96
C LYS A 94 5.43 17.58 -11.33
N GLY A 95 4.59 18.60 -11.47
CA GLY A 95 3.91 18.93 -12.73
C GLY A 95 2.75 18.00 -13.08
N ASN A 96 2.40 17.05 -12.22
CA ASN A 96 1.26 16.15 -12.39
C ASN A 96 0.27 16.37 -11.25
N LYS A 97 -0.99 16.60 -11.60
CA LYS A 97 -2.05 16.84 -10.62
C LYS A 97 -3.03 15.68 -10.49
N LYS A 98 -2.77 14.55 -11.13
CA LYS A 98 -3.67 13.39 -11.13
C LYS A 98 -3.03 12.16 -10.50
N GLU A 99 -1.74 12.20 -10.19
CA GLU A 99 -1.01 11.04 -9.71
C GLU A 99 -0.14 11.41 -8.51
N VAL A 100 -0.06 10.48 -7.56
CA VAL A 100 0.90 10.47 -6.48
C VAL A 100 1.81 9.25 -6.62
N LEU A 101 3.08 9.41 -6.25
CA LEU A 101 4.02 8.32 -6.14
C LEU A 101 3.89 7.72 -4.73
N VAL A 102 3.49 6.45 -4.61
CA VAL A 102 3.41 5.78 -3.32
C VAL A 102 4.74 5.06 -3.05
N THR A 103 5.41 5.48 -1.99
CA THR A 103 6.62 4.83 -1.46
C THR A 103 6.27 3.95 -0.28
N SER A 104 7.12 2.97 0.03
CA SER A 104 6.99 2.07 1.17
C SER A 104 8.33 1.42 1.48
N TYR A 105 8.41 0.69 2.60
CA TYR A 105 9.46 -0.32 2.74
C TYR A 105 8.93 -1.65 2.20
N MET A 106 9.85 -2.50 1.73
CA MET A 106 9.58 -3.92 1.42
C MET A 106 10.38 -4.85 2.32
N THR A 107 9.87 -6.07 2.49
CA THR A 107 10.29 -7.09 3.45
C THR A 107 10.05 -6.67 4.90
N ASN A 108 9.14 -7.36 5.58
CA ASN A 108 8.92 -7.17 7.02
C ASN A 108 10.19 -7.38 7.85
N ARG A 109 10.29 -6.59 8.93
CA ARG A 109 11.44 -6.56 9.85
C ARG A 109 11.60 -7.92 10.57
N GLY A 110 12.76 -8.13 11.20
CA GLY A 110 12.99 -9.33 12.00
C GLY A 110 13.21 -10.61 11.18
N PHE A 111 13.62 -10.48 9.90
CA PHE A 111 13.87 -11.61 9.00
C PHE A 111 12.64 -12.51 8.76
N ALA A 112 11.44 -11.92 8.76
CA ALA A 112 10.19 -12.65 8.54
C ALA A 112 10.16 -13.47 7.24
N SER A 113 10.86 -13.01 6.19
CA SER A 113 10.98 -13.74 4.91
C SER A 113 12.16 -14.71 4.81
N GLY A 114 12.89 -14.87 5.90
CA GLY A 114 14.04 -15.77 6.03
C GLY A 114 15.36 -15.05 6.32
N PRO A 115 16.41 -15.84 6.65
CA PRO A 115 17.73 -15.30 6.98
C PRO A 115 18.28 -14.36 5.90
N ASN A 116 18.95 -13.29 6.33
CA ASN A 116 19.60 -12.27 5.48
C ASN A 116 18.67 -11.43 4.59
N LYS A 117 17.35 -11.59 4.66
CA LYS A 117 16.39 -10.72 3.97
C LYS A 117 15.96 -9.56 4.87
N ARG A 118 16.73 -8.47 4.85
CA ARG A 118 16.47 -7.25 5.64
C ARG A 118 15.44 -6.34 4.96
N SER A 119 14.64 -5.64 5.75
CA SER A 119 13.80 -4.54 5.25
C SER A 119 14.61 -3.54 4.43
N THR A 120 14.05 -3.08 3.33
CA THR A 120 14.69 -2.14 2.41
C THR A 120 13.65 -1.23 1.76
N MET A 121 14.06 -0.20 1.04
CA MET A 121 13.14 0.64 0.27
C MET A 121 12.45 -0.20 -0.83
N ALA A 122 11.13 -0.09 -0.95
CA ALA A 122 10.41 -0.74 -2.03
C ALA A 122 10.63 -0.01 -3.37
N PRO A 123 10.42 -0.69 -4.52
CA PRO A 123 10.02 -0.01 -5.74
C PRO A 123 8.73 0.78 -5.46
N ALA A 124 8.71 2.06 -5.83
CA ALA A 124 7.51 2.88 -5.72
C ALA A 124 6.62 2.69 -6.96
N PHE A 125 5.34 3.04 -6.85
CA PHE A 125 4.39 2.96 -7.95
C PHE A 125 3.44 4.16 -7.95
N LEU A 126 2.78 4.41 -9.07
CA LEU A 126 1.84 5.53 -9.19
C LEU A 126 0.44 5.11 -8.79
N VAL A 127 -0.25 5.97 -8.05
CA VAL A 127 -1.69 5.92 -7.82
C VAL A 127 -2.31 7.14 -8.47
N ARG A 128 -3.19 6.88 -9.44
CA ARG A 128 -4.02 7.90 -10.08
C ARG A 128 -5.21 8.25 -9.18
N ILE A 129 -5.58 9.51 -9.16
CA ILE A 129 -6.63 10.09 -8.33
C ILE A 129 -7.55 10.92 -9.25
N ASP A 130 -8.79 10.50 -9.35
CA ASP A 130 -9.85 11.13 -10.15
C ASP A 130 -11.01 11.53 -9.22
N GLY A 131 -10.91 12.72 -8.62
CA GLY A 131 -11.90 13.17 -7.65
C GLY A 131 -11.80 12.37 -6.35
N ASP A 132 -12.80 11.55 -6.08
CA ASP A 132 -12.90 10.63 -4.93
C ASP A 132 -12.54 9.17 -5.27
N ILE A 133 -12.17 8.87 -6.52
CA ILE A 133 -11.76 7.53 -6.96
C ILE A 133 -10.24 7.46 -7.14
N THR A 134 -9.64 6.33 -6.78
CA THR A 134 -8.22 6.05 -6.98
C THR A 134 -7.98 4.78 -7.79
N LYS A 135 -6.86 4.71 -8.51
CA LYS A 135 -6.46 3.52 -9.26
C LYS A 135 -4.94 3.34 -9.24
N VAL A 136 -4.48 2.12 -8.98
CA VAL A 136 -3.06 1.76 -9.09
C VAL A 136 -2.69 1.66 -10.57
N GLU A 137 -1.62 2.36 -10.97
CA GLU A 137 -1.12 2.31 -12.34
C GLU A 137 -0.09 1.18 -12.52
N ASN A 138 -0.03 0.60 -13.72
CA ASN A 138 0.89 -0.51 -14.04
C ASN A 138 2.32 0.00 -14.34
N ILE A 139 2.91 0.68 -13.36
CA ILE A 139 4.24 1.31 -13.40
C ILE A 139 4.90 1.11 -12.04
N ALA A 140 6.18 0.72 -12.05
CA ALA A 140 7.04 0.73 -10.87
C ALA A 140 8.33 1.51 -11.15
N THR A 141 8.97 1.99 -10.09
CA THR A 141 10.28 2.67 -10.13
C THR A 141 11.42 1.74 -9.72
N ALA A 142 12.65 2.25 -9.68
CA ALA A 142 13.72 1.56 -8.94
C ALA A 142 13.45 1.63 -7.42
N GLN A 143 14.06 0.72 -6.65
CA GLN A 143 13.98 0.79 -5.18
C GLN A 143 14.49 2.14 -4.67
N GLY A 144 13.70 2.78 -3.79
CA GLY A 144 14.10 4.04 -3.14
C GLY A 144 14.05 5.26 -4.05
N ASP A 145 13.34 5.20 -5.18
CA ASP A 145 13.04 6.40 -5.96
C ASP A 145 11.90 7.20 -5.29
N TRP A 146 12.20 8.44 -4.91
CA TRP A 146 11.27 9.38 -4.27
C TRP A 146 10.80 10.49 -5.20
N VAL A 147 11.37 10.59 -6.41
CA VAL A 147 11.10 11.68 -7.34
C VAL A 147 10.76 11.09 -8.69
N TYR A 148 9.47 11.00 -8.98
CA TYR A 148 9.02 10.43 -10.24
C TYR A 148 9.29 11.37 -11.42
N ASP A 149 10.04 10.88 -12.41
CA ASP A 149 10.19 11.48 -13.72
C ASP A 149 10.08 10.42 -14.85
N LYS A 150 10.24 10.84 -16.10
CA LYS A 150 10.12 9.94 -17.27
C LYS A 150 11.14 8.78 -17.25
N LYS A 151 12.29 8.96 -16.58
CA LYS A 151 13.34 7.96 -16.43
C LYS A 151 13.13 7.07 -15.21
N SER A 152 12.16 7.36 -14.33
CA SER A 152 11.84 6.50 -13.18
C SER A 152 11.23 5.16 -13.56
N LYS A 153 10.51 5.07 -14.68
CA LYS A 153 9.80 3.83 -15.08
C LYS A 153 10.74 2.64 -15.24
N ARG A 154 10.46 1.55 -14.51
CA ARG A 154 11.21 0.27 -14.53
C ARG A 154 10.24 -0.91 -14.64
N LYS A 155 9.94 -1.33 -15.87
CA LYS A 155 9.09 -2.52 -16.11
C LYS A 155 9.65 -3.80 -15.49
N SER A 156 10.97 -3.89 -15.33
CA SER A 156 11.66 -5.03 -14.70
C SER A 156 11.36 -5.19 -13.21
N MET A 157 10.79 -4.16 -12.55
CA MET A 157 10.41 -4.20 -11.13
C MET A 157 8.98 -4.67 -10.91
N ILE A 158 8.24 -5.00 -11.98
CA ILE A 158 6.86 -5.48 -11.92
C ILE A 158 6.86 -7.00 -12.09
N ALA A 159 6.38 -7.71 -11.07
CA ALA A 159 6.12 -9.14 -11.18
C ALA A 159 4.96 -9.40 -12.14
N LYS A 160 5.10 -10.39 -13.02
CA LYS A 160 4.06 -10.72 -14.03
C LYS A 160 2.85 -11.44 -13.44
N ASN A 161 3.06 -12.15 -12.33
CA ASN A 161 2.06 -12.94 -11.62
C ASN A 161 2.55 -13.20 -10.18
N ILE A 162 1.70 -13.81 -9.36
CA ILE A 162 2.00 -14.09 -7.96
C ILE A 162 3.25 -14.96 -7.76
N ARG A 163 3.47 -15.94 -8.65
CA ARG A 163 4.65 -16.82 -8.60
C ARG A 163 5.94 -16.02 -8.83
N GLY A 164 5.91 -15.02 -9.71
CA GLY A 164 7.03 -14.10 -9.93
C GLY A 164 7.28 -13.12 -8.79
N ALA A 165 6.33 -12.96 -7.86
CA ALA A 165 6.48 -12.14 -6.66
C ALA A 165 7.06 -12.94 -5.47
N HIS A 166 7.17 -14.26 -5.58
CA HIS A 166 7.67 -15.18 -4.56
C HIS A 166 9.13 -15.56 -4.84
N LEU A 167 9.98 -15.57 -3.82
CA LEU A 167 11.34 -16.13 -3.93
C LEU A 167 11.38 -17.60 -3.50
N LYS A 168 12.23 -18.38 -4.16
CA LYS A 168 12.52 -19.77 -3.75
C LYS A 168 12.93 -19.81 -2.26
N GLY A 169 12.27 -20.69 -1.50
CA GLY A 169 12.56 -20.90 -0.08
C GLY A 169 11.87 -19.91 0.86
N GLU A 170 10.99 -19.03 0.37
CA GLU A 170 10.11 -18.27 1.26
C GLU A 170 9.06 -19.18 1.89
N PRO A 171 8.65 -18.90 3.14
CA PRO A 171 7.56 -19.63 3.75
C PRO A 171 6.32 -19.50 2.88
N ILE A 172 5.63 -20.62 2.67
CA ILE A 172 4.36 -20.66 1.97
C ILE A 172 3.34 -21.13 3.01
N ASP A 173 2.30 -20.35 3.22
CA ASP A 173 1.04 -20.96 3.68
C ASP A 173 0.45 -21.68 2.46
N HIS A 174 0.42 -23.01 2.50
CA HIS A 174 0.20 -23.89 1.34
C HIS A 174 -1.11 -23.59 0.58
N SER A 175 -2.06 -22.88 1.19
CA SER A 175 -3.33 -22.47 0.58
C SER A 175 -3.22 -21.44 -0.56
N LEU A 176 -2.15 -20.64 -0.61
CA LEU A 176 -2.08 -19.46 -1.49
C LEU A 176 -1.47 -19.71 -2.88
N LEU A 177 -0.85 -20.86 -3.12
CA LEU A 177 -0.27 -21.21 -4.43
C LEU A 177 -1.13 -22.19 -5.25
N VAL A 178 -2.19 -22.73 -4.67
CA VAL A 178 -2.97 -23.82 -5.28
C VAL A 178 -4.02 -23.32 -6.28
N ASN A 179 -4.38 -22.03 -6.24
CA ASN A 179 -5.47 -21.46 -7.04
C ASN A 179 -5.06 -20.35 -8.04
N VAL A 180 -3.82 -20.35 -8.55
CA VAL A 180 -3.38 -19.43 -9.63
C VAL A 180 -2.65 -20.16 -10.75
#